data_AF-A0A3M1EC79-F1
#
_entry.id   AF-A0A3M1EC79-F1
#
_cell.length_a   1.000
_cell.length_b   1.000
_cell.length_c   1.000
_cell.angle_alpha   90.00
_cell.angle_beta   90.00
_cell.angle_gamma   90.00
#
_symmetry.space_group_name_H-M   'P 1'
#
loop_
_entity.id
_entity.type
_entity.pdbx_description
1 polymer ?
#
loop_
_entity_poly.entity_id
_entity_poly.type
_entity_poly.pdbx_seq_one_letter_code
_entity_poly.pdbx_strand_id
1 'polypeptide(L)'
;AGIDRIARFGAFREILPPNTPQVYHLHDMAGSNALLIDRYGQLAALIEPEIYVGKKKIISMSHLRALSSPILDLLGVRYILSRRYLPLSLAPLAGEVARRPLHLRLVRDGPMKIYENLDRLPRVFVAPHAEVIPTSGAMRNRLADPGFDPGKTVLFEEPPPGLSEQEGFGDDSTARIIRYEPTEVEIEAGVQGGGYLVLSDTWYPGWRAYVDRRPTRIYRVDHALRGIFLPDGRHTVRFVYRPLRFHLGAAVSIVALALWSLLLWRCGFRATRGCGTK
;
A
#
# COMPACT_ATOMS: atom_id res chain seq x y z
N ALA A 1 -5.08 -14.99 -9.57
CA ALA A 1 -5.98 -13.90 -9.11
C ALA A 1 -5.33 -12.57 -9.48
N GLY A 2 -6.11 -11.57 -9.91
CA GLY A 2 -5.58 -10.26 -10.31
C GLY A 2 -5.08 -9.45 -9.12
N ILE A 3 -4.10 -8.57 -9.36
CA ILE A 3 -3.58 -7.62 -8.36
C ILE A 3 -4.44 -6.36 -8.20
N ASP A 4 -5.55 -6.30 -8.94
CA ASP A 4 -6.47 -5.17 -9.00
C ASP A 4 -7.10 -4.90 -7.63
N ARG A 5 -7.13 -3.63 -7.25
CA ARG A 5 -7.67 -3.19 -5.97
C ARG A 5 -9.13 -2.77 -6.10
N ILE A 6 -9.94 -3.15 -5.12
CA ILE A 6 -11.33 -2.74 -4.99
C ILE A 6 -11.48 -1.64 -3.94
N ALA A 7 -12.54 -0.84 -4.09
CA ALA A 7 -13.04 0.07 -3.07
C ALA A 7 -14.55 -0.10 -2.92
N ARG A 8 -15.09 0.33 -1.78
CA ARG A 8 -16.50 0.12 -1.41
C ARG A 8 -17.19 1.47 -1.24
N PHE A 9 -18.32 1.65 -1.91
CA PHE A 9 -19.13 2.86 -1.87
C PHE A 9 -20.57 2.55 -1.42
N GLY A 10 -20.97 3.07 -0.27
CA GLY A 10 -22.26 2.84 0.38
C GLY A 10 -22.12 2.64 1.89
N ALA A 11 -23.21 2.24 2.54
CA ALA A 11 -23.19 2.05 4.00
C ALA A 11 -22.19 0.95 4.40
N PHE A 12 -21.48 1.19 5.51
CA PHE A 12 -20.29 0.42 5.93
C PHE A 12 -20.47 -1.11 5.96
N ARG A 13 -21.65 -1.61 6.36
CA ARG A 13 -21.93 -3.05 6.49
C ARG A 13 -22.63 -3.66 5.28
N GLU A 14 -22.94 -2.87 4.25
CA GLU A 14 -23.72 -3.35 3.11
C GLU A 14 -22.89 -4.13 2.10
N ILE A 15 -21.60 -3.84 2.00
CA ILE A 15 -20.72 -4.36 0.96
C ILE A 15 -19.46 -4.87 1.63
N LEU A 16 -19.20 -6.18 1.49
CA LEU A 16 -18.00 -6.90 1.92
C LEU A 16 -17.39 -6.30 3.22
N PRO A 17 -17.91 -6.66 4.40
CA PRO A 17 -17.39 -6.15 5.67
C PRO A 17 -15.86 -6.31 5.76
N PRO A 18 -15.15 -5.50 6.58
CA PRO A 18 -13.69 -5.56 6.64
C PRO A 18 -13.14 -6.97 6.82
N ASN A 19 -11.97 -7.23 6.21
CA ASN A 19 -11.31 -8.54 6.12
C ASN A 19 -12.02 -9.59 5.26
N THR A 20 -13.32 -9.48 4.98
CA THR A 20 -14.03 -10.42 4.08
C THR A 20 -13.41 -10.52 2.68
N PRO A 21 -12.96 -9.42 2.03
CA PRO A 21 -12.29 -9.51 0.72
C PRO A 21 -11.07 -10.45 0.69
N GLN A 22 -10.35 -10.57 1.81
CA GLN A 22 -9.13 -11.41 1.88
C GLN A 22 -9.46 -12.91 1.74
N VAL A 23 -10.62 -13.35 2.23
CA VAL A 23 -11.11 -14.74 2.08
C VAL A 23 -11.26 -15.10 0.59
N TYR A 24 -11.61 -14.12 -0.24
CA TYR A 24 -11.82 -14.28 -1.68
C TYR A 24 -10.58 -13.88 -2.50
N HIS A 25 -9.43 -13.67 -1.85
CA HIS A 25 -8.21 -13.15 -2.50
C HIS A 25 -8.42 -11.85 -3.28
N LEU A 26 -9.36 -11.01 -2.81
CA LEU A 26 -9.60 -9.67 -3.35
C LEU A 26 -8.74 -8.65 -2.60
N HIS A 27 -8.00 -7.83 -3.33
CA HIS A 27 -7.25 -6.72 -2.74
C HIS A 27 -8.19 -5.54 -2.49
N ASP A 28 -8.42 -5.18 -1.23
CA ASP A 28 -9.23 -4.00 -0.86
C ASP A 28 -8.30 -2.85 -0.43
N MET A 29 -8.60 -1.62 -0.86
CA MET A 29 -7.91 -0.42 -0.36
C MET A 29 -8.00 -0.25 1.15
N ALA A 30 -9.02 -0.78 1.80
CA ALA A 30 -9.13 -0.75 3.25
C ALA A 30 -8.09 -1.65 3.95
N GLY A 31 -7.50 -2.60 3.22
CA GLY A 31 -6.49 -3.52 3.73
C GLY A 31 -7.03 -4.46 4.81
N SER A 32 -6.14 -4.84 5.73
CA SER A 32 -6.50 -5.62 6.93
C SER A 32 -6.61 -4.72 8.14
N ASN A 33 -7.71 -4.82 8.88
CA ASN A 33 -7.90 -4.06 10.13
C ASN A 33 -6.89 -4.47 11.23
N ALA A 34 -6.28 -5.65 11.13
CA ALA A 34 -5.36 -6.14 12.16
C ALA A 34 -4.02 -5.40 12.15
N LEU A 35 -3.62 -4.82 11.01
CA LEU A 35 -2.29 -4.24 10.78
C LEU A 35 -2.36 -2.90 10.04
N LEU A 36 -3.38 -2.08 10.32
CA LEU A 36 -3.50 -0.77 9.69
C LEU A 36 -2.40 0.17 10.20
N ILE A 37 -1.54 0.61 9.29
CA ILE A 37 -0.48 1.58 9.58
C ILE A 37 -1.09 2.99 9.56
N ASP A 38 -0.87 3.78 10.62
CA ASP A 38 -1.53 5.08 10.80
C ASP A 38 -1.34 6.03 9.61
N ARG A 39 -0.14 6.05 9.01
CA ARG A 39 0.14 6.84 7.81
C ARG A 39 -0.69 6.46 6.60
N TYR A 40 -0.95 5.17 6.41
CA TYR A 40 -1.83 4.72 5.33
C TYR A 40 -3.28 5.13 5.59
N GLY A 41 -3.74 5.05 6.84
CA GLY A 41 -5.05 5.58 7.22
C GLY A 41 -5.17 7.09 6.99
N GLN A 42 -4.12 7.86 7.30
CA GLN A 42 -4.06 9.29 7.01
C GLN A 42 -4.04 9.61 5.51
N LEU A 43 -3.43 8.76 4.67
CA LEU A 43 -3.48 8.86 3.21
C LEU A 43 -4.91 8.57 2.71
N ALA A 44 -5.53 7.49 3.18
CA ALA A 44 -6.91 7.14 2.84
C ALA A 44 -7.90 8.25 3.27
N ALA A 45 -7.67 8.91 4.40
CA ALA A 45 -8.47 10.04 4.86
C ALA A 45 -8.48 11.25 3.90
N LEU A 46 -7.55 11.33 2.95
CA LEU A 46 -7.59 12.36 1.89
C LEU A 46 -8.69 12.11 0.85
N ILE A 47 -9.19 10.87 0.74
CA ILE A 47 -10.35 10.50 -0.07
C ILE A 47 -11.62 11.03 0.57
N GLU A 48 -11.84 10.64 1.82
CA GLU A 48 -12.98 11.02 2.64
C GLU A 48 -12.56 10.88 4.11
N PRO A 49 -12.42 11.98 4.89
CA PRO A 49 -11.88 11.92 6.25
C PRO A 49 -12.59 10.92 7.17
N GLU A 50 -13.89 10.77 7.00
CA GLU A 50 -14.78 9.90 7.77
C GLU A 50 -14.47 8.41 7.59
N ILE A 51 -13.76 8.03 6.51
CA ILE A 51 -13.45 6.61 6.28
C ILE A 51 -12.38 6.10 7.25
N TYR A 52 -11.54 6.99 7.80
CA TYR A 52 -10.46 6.59 8.70
C TYR A 52 -10.88 6.70 10.17
N VAL A 53 -11.35 5.59 10.74
CA VAL A 53 -12.00 5.60 12.06
C VAL A 53 -11.06 5.12 13.16
N GLY A 54 -10.86 5.97 14.17
CA GLY A 54 -10.22 5.62 15.44
C GLY A 54 -8.79 5.09 15.31
N LYS A 55 -8.09 5.46 14.23
CA LYS A 55 -6.76 4.96 13.87
C LYS A 55 -6.63 3.44 13.72
N LYS A 56 -7.74 2.75 13.45
CA LYS A 56 -7.79 1.28 13.49
C LYS A 56 -8.36 0.63 12.23
N LYS A 57 -9.20 1.34 11.48
CA LYS A 57 -9.89 0.76 10.32
C LYS A 57 -10.20 1.81 9.27
N ILE A 58 -10.29 1.33 8.02
CA ILE A 58 -10.84 2.07 6.89
C ILE A 58 -12.23 1.50 6.59
N ILE A 59 -13.24 2.36 6.57
CA ILE A 59 -14.63 2.00 6.27
C ILE A 59 -14.99 2.32 4.82
N SER A 60 -16.22 1.97 4.42
CA SER A 60 -16.71 2.26 3.06
C SER A 60 -16.87 3.77 2.87
N MET A 61 -16.56 4.24 1.66
CA MET A 61 -16.85 5.62 1.24
C MET A 61 -18.36 5.84 1.17
N SER A 62 -18.80 7.04 1.48
CA SER A 62 -20.24 7.36 1.54
C SER A 62 -20.61 8.63 0.77
N HIS A 63 -19.65 9.53 0.53
CA HIS A 63 -19.90 10.81 -0.15
C HIS A 63 -19.47 10.76 -1.60
N LEU A 64 -20.25 11.33 -2.52
CA LEU A 64 -19.96 11.25 -3.97
C LEU A 64 -18.61 11.89 -4.33
N ARG A 65 -18.21 12.95 -3.60
CA ARG A 65 -16.89 13.59 -3.75
C ARG A 65 -15.71 12.62 -3.59
N ALA A 66 -15.86 11.56 -2.78
CA ALA A 66 -14.82 10.56 -2.54
C ALA A 66 -14.43 9.83 -3.84
N LEU A 67 -15.41 9.56 -4.70
CA LEU A 67 -15.24 8.87 -5.98
C LEU A 67 -14.38 9.67 -6.96
N SER A 68 -14.30 10.98 -6.77
CA SER A 68 -13.47 11.87 -7.58
C SER A 68 -12.07 12.10 -6.99
N SER A 69 -11.69 11.44 -5.90
CA SER A 69 -10.37 11.66 -5.31
C SER A 69 -9.25 11.07 -6.17
N PRO A 70 -8.19 11.84 -6.51
CA PRO A 70 -6.99 11.32 -7.19
C PRO A 70 -6.27 10.23 -6.38
N ILE A 71 -6.50 10.20 -5.06
CA ILE A 71 -5.91 9.20 -4.16
C ILE A 71 -6.45 7.79 -4.46
N LEU A 72 -7.68 7.66 -5.00
CA LEU A 72 -8.17 6.36 -5.48
C LEU A 72 -7.32 5.84 -6.64
N ASP A 73 -6.89 6.74 -7.53
CA ASP A 73 -6.07 6.38 -8.68
C ASP A 73 -4.66 6.02 -8.26
N LEU A 74 -4.05 6.83 -7.38
CA LEU A 74 -2.73 6.57 -6.80
C LEU A 74 -2.70 5.22 -6.06
N LEU A 75 -3.78 4.86 -5.38
CA LEU A 75 -3.91 3.56 -4.73
C LEU A 75 -4.19 2.41 -5.72
N GLY A 76 -4.32 2.69 -7.02
CA GLY A 76 -4.60 1.70 -8.05
C GLY A 76 -5.96 1.02 -7.90
N VAL A 77 -6.95 1.73 -7.36
CA VAL A 77 -8.32 1.21 -7.23
C VAL A 77 -8.92 1.09 -8.62
N ARG A 78 -9.08 -0.14 -9.08
CA ARG A 78 -9.68 -0.45 -10.38
C ARG A 78 -11.19 -0.58 -10.31
N TYR A 79 -11.72 -1.18 -9.25
CA TYR A 79 -13.16 -1.46 -9.17
C TYR A 79 -13.79 -0.82 -7.95
N ILE A 80 -14.91 -0.14 -8.16
CA ILE A 80 -15.74 0.44 -7.10
C ILE A 80 -17.01 -0.37 -7.01
N LEU A 81 -17.28 -0.90 -5.83
CA LEU A 81 -18.45 -1.72 -5.53
C LEU A 81 -19.53 -0.85 -4.89
N SER A 82 -20.75 -0.87 -5.44
CA SER A 82 -21.90 -0.19 -4.84
C SER A 82 -23.18 -1.03 -4.94
N ARG A 83 -24.11 -0.88 -4.00
CA ARG A 83 -25.46 -1.48 -4.10
C ARG A 83 -26.44 -0.61 -4.87
N ARG A 84 -26.18 0.70 -4.88
CA ARG A 84 -26.99 1.73 -5.55
C ARG A 84 -26.33 2.13 -6.86
N TYR A 85 -27.12 2.70 -7.76
CA TYR A 85 -26.54 3.31 -8.96
C TYR A 85 -25.76 4.56 -8.57
N LEU A 86 -24.53 4.66 -9.06
CA LEU A 86 -23.75 5.88 -8.96
C LEU A 86 -24.27 6.89 -10.00
N PRO A 87 -24.33 8.19 -9.64
CA PRO A 87 -24.71 9.26 -10.54
C PRO A 87 -23.60 9.54 -11.56
N LEU A 88 -23.41 8.65 -12.53
CA LEU A 88 -22.35 8.74 -13.54
C LEU A 88 -22.53 9.91 -14.52
N SER A 89 -23.77 10.32 -14.73
CA SER A 89 -24.16 11.38 -15.66
C SER A 89 -24.91 12.45 -14.91
N LEU A 90 -24.24 13.26 -14.09
CA LEU A 90 -24.92 14.37 -13.43
C LEU A 90 -24.09 15.66 -13.52
N ALA A 91 -24.64 16.59 -14.32
CA ALA A 91 -24.66 18.01 -13.97
C ALA A 91 -24.82 18.13 -12.45
N PRO A 92 -24.04 19.01 -11.79
CA PRO A 92 -23.78 18.96 -10.36
C PRO A 92 -25.06 18.69 -9.58
N LEU A 93 -25.18 17.47 -9.05
CA LEU A 93 -26.20 17.13 -8.06
C LEU A 93 -26.07 18.16 -6.95
N ALA A 94 -27.17 18.85 -6.68
CA ALA A 94 -27.30 19.92 -5.71
C ALA A 94 -26.38 19.75 -4.49
N GLY A 95 -25.31 20.54 -4.43
CA GLY A 95 -24.46 20.72 -3.25
C GLY A 95 -23.24 19.80 -3.10
N GLU A 96 -23.14 18.67 -3.81
CA GLU A 96 -21.98 17.76 -3.76
C GLU A 96 -21.20 17.81 -5.07
N VAL A 97 -20.45 18.89 -5.27
CA VAL A 97 -19.60 19.06 -6.46
C VAL A 97 -18.46 18.04 -6.41
N ALA A 98 -18.43 17.12 -7.37
CA ALA A 98 -17.27 16.24 -7.57
C ALA A 98 -16.01 17.09 -7.81
N ARG A 99 -14.87 16.70 -7.23
CA ARG A 99 -13.60 17.43 -7.37
C ARG A 99 -13.11 17.46 -8.84
N ARG A 100 -13.49 16.44 -9.61
CA ARG A 100 -13.21 16.24 -11.04
C ARG A 100 -14.34 15.42 -11.68
N PRO A 101 -14.44 15.39 -13.02
CA PRO A 101 -15.34 14.47 -13.72
C PRO A 101 -15.13 13.02 -13.30
N LEU A 102 -16.22 12.26 -13.15
CA LEU A 102 -16.16 10.85 -12.78
C LEU A 102 -15.98 9.97 -14.02
N HIS A 103 -14.76 9.54 -14.31
CA HIS A 103 -14.49 8.56 -15.38
C HIS A 103 -14.69 7.12 -14.88
N LEU A 104 -15.93 6.81 -14.51
CA LEU A 104 -16.33 5.48 -14.06
C LEU A 104 -17.21 4.80 -15.11
N ARG A 105 -16.92 3.53 -15.41
CA ARG A 105 -17.71 2.71 -16.34
C ARG A 105 -18.40 1.57 -15.59
N LEU A 106 -19.73 1.47 -15.68
CA LEU A 106 -20.45 0.31 -15.16
C LEU A 106 -20.07 -0.93 -15.98
N VAL A 107 -19.38 -1.89 -15.35
CA VAL A 107 -18.95 -3.14 -16.01
C VAL A 107 -19.78 -4.35 -15.61
N ARG A 108 -20.51 -4.25 -14.49
CA ARG A 108 -21.46 -5.27 -14.06
C ARG A 108 -22.67 -4.62 -13.41
N ASP A 109 -23.84 -4.95 -13.94
CA ASP A 109 -25.12 -4.65 -13.30
C ASP A 109 -25.70 -5.92 -12.66
N GLY A 110 -26.14 -5.81 -11.42
CA GLY A 110 -26.59 -6.92 -10.58
C GLY A 110 -26.97 -6.45 -9.17
N PRO A 111 -27.14 -7.39 -8.21
CA PRO A 111 -27.38 -7.03 -6.81
C PRO A 111 -26.29 -6.10 -6.25
N MET A 112 -25.07 -6.25 -6.76
CA MET A 112 -23.94 -5.36 -6.60
C MET A 112 -23.54 -4.81 -7.96
N LYS A 113 -23.37 -3.48 -8.04
CA LYS A 113 -22.91 -2.76 -9.22
C LYS A 113 -21.40 -2.65 -9.11
N ILE A 114 -20.72 -2.96 -10.20
CA ILE A 114 -19.26 -2.87 -10.30
C ILE A 114 -18.93 -1.81 -11.32
N TYR A 115 -18.24 -0.76 -10.87
CA TYR A 115 -17.76 0.32 -11.71
C TYR A 115 -16.24 0.20 -11.88
N GLU A 116 -15.75 0.25 -13.10
CA GLU A 116 -14.32 0.36 -13.39
C GLU A 116 -13.88 1.82 -13.35
N ASN A 117 -12.84 2.10 -12.57
CA ASN A 117 -12.12 3.37 -12.57
C ASN A 117 -11.15 3.41 -13.76
N LEU A 118 -11.39 4.36 -14.66
CA LEU A 118 -10.62 4.53 -15.89
C LEU A 118 -9.38 5.41 -15.67
N ASP A 119 -9.37 6.25 -14.64
CA ASP A 119 -8.25 7.15 -14.30
C ASP A 119 -7.19 6.49 -13.42
N ARG A 120 -7.36 5.21 -13.07
CA ARG A 120 -6.48 4.51 -12.12
C ARG A 120 -5.02 4.53 -12.60
N LEU A 121 -4.09 4.75 -11.66
CA LEU A 121 -2.70 4.42 -11.90
C LEU A 121 -2.51 2.91 -11.76
N PRO A 122 -1.56 2.31 -12.50
CA PRO A 122 -1.15 0.94 -12.24
C PRO A 122 -0.61 0.80 -10.81
N ARG A 123 -0.73 -0.40 -10.23
CA ARG A 123 -0.27 -0.66 -8.86
C ARG A 123 1.24 -0.46 -8.66
N VAL A 124 1.99 -0.51 -9.77
CA VAL A 124 3.38 -0.07 -9.84
C VAL A 124 3.55 0.82 -11.07
N PHE A 125 4.20 1.96 -10.91
CA PHE A 125 4.50 2.88 -12.01
C PHE A 125 5.86 3.54 -11.77
N VAL A 126 6.38 4.23 -12.80
CA VAL A 126 7.63 4.99 -12.72
C VAL A 126 7.30 6.44 -13.01
N ALA A 127 7.65 7.32 -12.07
CA ALA A 127 7.46 8.74 -12.22
C ALA A 127 8.77 9.44 -12.62
N PRO A 128 8.72 10.39 -13.56
CA PRO A 128 9.89 11.15 -14.00
C PRO A 128 10.32 12.25 -13.04
N HIS A 129 9.43 12.75 -12.17
CA HIS A 129 9.71 13.88 -11.29
C HIS A 129 9.65 13.47 -9.82
N ALA A 130 10.46 14.16 -9.00
CA ALA A 130 10.41 14.08 -7.56
C ALA A 130 10.30 15.49 -6.95
N GLU A 131 9.52 15.60 -5.89
CA GLU A 131 9.43 16.80 -5.06
C GLU A 131 9.73 16.41 -3.61
N VAL A 132 10.56 17.18 -2.91
CA VAL A 132 10.94 16.89 -1.52
C VAL A 132 10.10 17.75 -0.58
N ILE A 133 9.25 17.10 0.21
CA ILE A 133 8.39 17.71 1.22
C ILE A 133 8.65 17.04 2.58
N PRO A 134 9.52 17.62 3.42
CA PRO A 134 9.96 16.95 4.65
C PRO A 134 8.87 16.74 5.71
N THR A 135 7.80 17.54 5.67
CA THR A 135 6.75 17.50 6.69
C THR A 135 5.52 16.74 6.19
N SER A 136 5.05 15.79 7.01
CA SER A 136 3.89 14.95 6.64
C SER A 136 2.58 15.73 6.53
N GLY A 137 2.47 16.90 7.17
CA GLY A 137 1.35 17.82 6.98
C GLY A 137 1.34 18.45 5.58
N ALA A 138 2.45 19.07 5.18
CA ALA A 138 2.58 19.68 3.86
C ALA A 138 2.47 18.65 2.73
N MET A 139 3.02 17.44 2.93
CA MET A 139 2.91 16.38 1.93
C MET A 139 1.46 15.97 1.68
N ARG A 140 0.65 15.83 2.75
CA ARG A 140 -0.78 15.54 2.60
C ARG A 140 -1.55 16.68 1.93
N ASN A 141 -1.19 17.93 2.21
CA ASN A 141 -1.78 19.07 1.52
C ASN A 141 -1.43 19.07 0.03
N ARG A 142 -0.18 18.74 -0.33
CA ARG A 142 0.25 18.60 -1.73
C ARG A 142 -0.48 17.46 -2.44
N LEU A 143 -0.65 16.31 -1.80
CA LEU A 143 -1.41 15.18 -2.35
C LEU A 143 -2.90 15.49 -2.55
N ALA A 144 -3.45 16.41 -1.77
CA ALA A 144 -4.86 16.82 -1.85
C ALA A 144 -5.09 17.96 -2.86
N ASP A 145 -4.02 18.56 -3.40
CA ASP A 145 -4.07 19.63 -4.38
C ASP A 145 -4.64 19.11 -5.72
N PRO A 146 -5.72 19.72 -6.26
CA PRO A 146 -6.28 19.33 -7.56
C PRO A 146 -5.29 19.42 -8.73
N GLY A 147 -4.25 20.25 -8.63
CA GLY A 147 -3.22 20.39 -9.67
C GLY A 147 -2.07 19.38 -9.55
N PHE A 148 -2.08 18.50 -8.55
CA PHE A 148 -1.04 17.48 -8.37
C PHE A 148 -1.34 16.23 -9.20
N ASP A 149 -0.38 15.84 -10.05
CA ASP A 149 -0.43 14.56 -10.78
C ASP A 149 0.47 13.51 -10.08
N PRO A 150 -0.11 12.56 -9.32
CA PRO A 150 0.64 11.50 -8.65
C PRO A 150 1.29 10.48 -9.60
N GLY A 151 0.90 10.45 -10.88
CA GLY A 151 1.50 9.58 -11.89
C GLY A 151 2.81 10.13 -12.45
N LYS A 152 3.02 11.45 -12.32
CA LYS A 152 4.19 12.15 -12.89
C LYS A 152 5.18 12.64 -11.84
N THR A 153 4.70 12.98 -10.65
CA THR A 153 5.55 13.53 -9.59
C THR A 153 5.38 12.72 -8.31
N VAL A 154 6.50 12.30 -7.72
CA VAL A 154 6.53 11.53 -6.48
C VAL A 154 7.03 12.39 -5.34
N LEU A 155 6.33 12.35 -4.21
CA LEU A 155 6.68 13.16 -3.04
C LEU A 155 7.57 12.37 -2.09
N PHE A 156 8.77 12.89 -1.83
CA PHE A 156 9.72 12.32 -0.89
C PHE A 156 9.82 13.16 0.38
N GLU A 157 10.07 12.54 1.53
CA GLU A 157 10.37 13.28 2.77
C GLU A 157 11.85 13.69 2.88
N GLU A 158 12.71 13.02 2.11
CA GLU A 158 14.15 13.22 2.10
C GLU A 158 14.66 13.17 0.65
N PRO A 159 15.73 13.88 0.29
CA PRO A 159 16.24 13.90 -1.07
C PRO A 159 16.59 12.49 -1.59
N PRO A 160 15.96 12.02 -2.70
CA PRO A 160 16.35 10.76 -3.33
C PRO A 160 17.58 10.94 -4.23
N PRO A 161 18.24 9.84 -4.64
CA PRO A 161 19.22 9.84 -5.73
C PRO A 161 18.54 10.32 -7.03
N GLY A 162 19.29 11.00 -7.91
CA GLY A 162 18.77 11.47 -9.20
C GLY A 162 17.96 12.76 -9.15
N LEU A 163 17.79 13.40 -7.97
CA LEU A 163 17.02 14.64 -7.83
C LEU A 163 17.58 15.84 -8.61
N SER A 164 18.89 15.84 -8.92
CA SER A 164 19.58 16.96 -9.59
C SER A 164 19.49 16.95 -11.11
N GLU A 165 18.83 15.96 -11.72
CA GLU A 165 18.59 15.93 -13.17
C GLU A 165 17.42 16.89 -13.46
N GLN A 166 17.77 18.12 -13.85
CA GLN A 166 16.90 19.31 -13.88
C GLN A 166 15.83 19.30 -14.98
N GLU A 167 15.86 18.32 -15.87
CA GLU A 167 14.78 17.99 -16.78
C GLU A 167 14.37 16.58 -16.36
N GLY A 168 13.16 16.41 -15.85
CA GLY A 168 12.73 15.12 -15.31
C GLY A 168 12.93 13.99 -16.30
N PHE A 169 12.91 12.77 -15.80
CA PHE A 169 13.25 11.62 -16.62
C PHE A 169 12.28 11.38 -17.77
N GLY A 170 12.63 10.46 -18.67
CA GLY A 170 11.79 10.10 -19.80
C GLY A 170 10.41 9.60 -19.37
N ASP A 171 9.38 10.13 -20.03
CA ASP A 171 7.98 9.82 -19.77
C ASP A 171 7.55 8.41 -20.23
N ASP A 172 8.38 7.76 -21.07
CA ASP A 172 8.12 6.44 -21.66
C ASP A 172 8.73 5.32 -20.80
N SER A 173 8.39 5.33 -19.51
CA SER A 173 8.80 4.30 -18.55
C SER A 173 7.66 3.32 -18.29
N THR A 174 8.01 2.05 -18.12
CA THR A 174 7.06 0.96 -17.87
C THR A 174 7.42 0.21 -16.60
N ALA A 175 6.41 -0.24 -15.86
CA ALA A 175 6.60 -1.15 -14.74
C ALA A 175 5.45 -2.16 -14.67
N ARG A 176 5.80 -3.41 -14.32
CA ARG A 176 4.83 -4.50 -14.21
C ARG A 176 5.22 -5.43 -13.08
N ILE A 177 4.28 -5.70 -12.19
CA ILE A 177 4.43 -6.73 -11.18
C ILE A 177 4.36 -8.10 -11.86
N ILE A 178 5.42 -8.90 -11.74
CA ILE A 178 5.48 -10.28 -12.25
C ILE A 178 5.18 -11.32 -11.17
N ARG A 179 5.41 -10.98 -9.90
CA ARG A 179 5.04 -11.81 -8.75
C ARG A 179 4.60 -10.95 -7.58
N TYR A 180 3.48 -11.32 -6.96
CA TYR A 180 2.88 -10.58 -5.86
C TYR A 180 2.50 -11.51 -4.71
N GLU A 181 3.33 -11.55 -3.67
CA GLU A 181 3.15 -12.38 -2.48
C GLU A 181 3.18 -11.50 -1.22
N PRO A 182 2.62 -11.98 -0.08
CA PRO A 182 2.59 -11.20 1.16
C PRO A 182 3.97 -10.75 1.68
N THR A 183 5.02 -11.53 1.39
CA THR A 183 6.39 -11.27 1.86
C THR A 183 7.36 -10.92 0.73
N GLU A 184 6.90 -10.94 -0.52
CA GLU A 184 7.76 -10.75 -1.68
C GLU A 184 6.99 -10.15 -2.86
N VAL A 185 7.53 -9.10 -3.46
CA VAL A 185 6.99 -8.51 -4.69
C VAL A 185 8.12 -8.39 -5.69
N GLU A 186 7.91 -8.90 -6.90
CA GLU A 186 8.87 -8.85 -7.99
C GLU A 186 8.28 -8.09 -9.17
N ILE A 187 9.06 -7.17 -9.72
CA ILE A 187 8.64 -6.17 -10.69
C ILE A 187 9.68 -6.10 -11.81
N GLU A 188 9.22 -6.10 -13.04
CA GLU A 188 10.02 -5.70 -14.20
C GLU A 188 9.76 -4.24 -14.51
N ALA A 189 10.81 -3.45 -14.70
CA ALA A 189 10.71 -2.06 -15.08
C ALA A 189 11.62 -1.76 -16.27
N GLY A 190 11.15 -0.96 -17.22
CA GLY A 190 11.94 -0.35 -18.27
C GLY A 190 11.88 1.16 -18.11
N VAL A 191 13.02 1.80 -17.99
CA VAL A 191 13.16 3.20 -17.61
C VAL A 191 14.04 3.90 -18.63
N GLN A 192 13.64 5.11 -19.05
CA GLN A 192 14.41 5.95 -19.98
C GLN A 192 14.90 7.20 -19.26
N GLY A 193 16.21 7.40 -19.21
CA GLY A 193 16.86 8.51 -18.50
C GLY A 193 16.98 8.33 -16.98
N GLY A 194 16.17 7.46 -16.38
CA GLY A 194 16.09 7.26 -14.93
C GLY A 194 14.66 7.41 -14.44
N GLY A 195 14.39 7.22 -13.15
CA GLY A 195 13.02 7.33 -12.66
C GLY A 195 12.79 6.89 -11.24
N TYR A 196 11.63 7.27 -10.71
CA TYR A 196 11.19 6.86 -9.38
C TYR A 196 10.11 5.81 -9.50
N LEU A 197 10.46 4.55 -9.25
CA LEU A 197 9.50 3.47 -9.20
C LEU A 197 8.69 3.57 -7.90
N VAL A 198 7.37 3.66 -8.03
CA VAL A 198 6.42 3.66 -6.93
C VAL A 198 5.63 2.36 -6.93
N LEU A 199 5.61 1.70 -5.79
CA LEU A 199 4.71 0.59 -5.51
C LEU A 199 3.62 1.08 -4.55
N SER A 200 2.35 1.02 -4.97
CA SER A 200 1.17 1.46 -4.20
C SER A 200 0.80 0.53 -3.04
N ASP A 201 1.81 -0.02 -2.37
CA ASP A 201 1.72 -0.76 -1.12
C ASP A 201 2.34 0.04 0.01
N THR A 202 1.79 -0.14 1.22
CA THR A 202 2.20 0.63 2.39
C THR A 202 3.67 0.38 2.76
N TRP A 203 4.43 1.45 2.94
CA TRP A 203 5.78 1.41 3.51
C TRP A 203 5.75 0.97 4.97
N TYR A 204 6.62 0.03 5.33
CA TYR A 204 6.78 -0.44 6.70
C TYR A 204 8.23 -0.88 6.97
N PRO A 205 8.79 -0.68 8.17
CA PRO A 205 10.12 -1.16 8.51
C PRO A 205 10.25 -2.69 8.36
N GLY A 206 11.37 -3.15 7.79
CA GLY A 206 11.67 -4.57 7.59
C GLY A 206 11.57 -5.05 6.13
N TRP A 207 11.01 -4.23 5.24
CA TRP A 207 11.17 -4.45 3.80
C TRP A 207 12.59 -4.10 3.35
N ARG A 208 13.13 -4.90 2.42
CA ARG A 208 14.38 -4.66 1.71
C ARG A 208 14.10 -4.66 0.22
N ALA A 209 14.77 -3.79 -0.53
CA ALA A 209 14.67 -3.74 -1.98
C ALA A 209 15.98 -4.10 -2.65
N TYR A 210 15.88 -4.71 -3.82
CA TYR A 210 17.00 -5.05 -4.67
C TYR A 210 16.70 -4.64 -6.10
N VAL A 211 17.65 -3.98 -6.76
CA VAL A 211 17.62 -3.69 -8.21
C VAL A 211 18.72 -4.54 -8.83
N ASP A 212 18.36 -5.46 -9.72
CA ASP A 212 19.29 -6.39 -10.36
C ASP A 212 20.20 -7.12 -9.35
N ARG A 213 19.57 -7.62 -8.27
CA ARG A 213 20.18 -8.31 -7.12
C ARG A 213 21.07 -7.44 -6.22
N ARG A 214 21.25 -6.16 -6.53
CA ARG A 214 22.00 -5.22 -5.69
C ARG A 214 21.06 -4.52 -4.69
N PRO A 215 21.42 -4.44 -3.40
CA PRO A 215 20.57 -3.81 -2.41
C PRO A 215 20.38 -2.32 -2.72
N THR A 216 19.15 -1.83 -2.60
CA THR A 216 18.81 -0.41 -2.71
C THR A 216 17.97 0.06 -1.53
N ARG A 217 17.96 1.36 -1.28
CA ARG A 217 17.17 1.98 -0.23
C ARG A 217 15.72 2.09 -0.67
N ILE A 218 14.80 1.71 0.23
CA ILE A 218 13.37 1.98 0.07
C ILE A 218 13.06 3.31 0.74
N TYR A 219 12.47 4.22 -0.04
CA TYR A 219 11.95 5.48 0.44
C TYR A 219 10.47 5.34 0.76
N ARG A 220 10.02 6.09 1.78
CA ARG A 220 8.60 6.34 1.99
C ARG A 220 8.22 7.51 1.10
N VAL A 221 7.33 7.26 0.16
CA VAL A 221 6.86 8.25 -0.81
C VAL A 221 5.36 8.44 -0.70
N ASP A 222 4.86 9.58 -1.18
CA ASP A 222 3.42 9.89 -1.22
C ASP A 222 2.72 9.58 0.11
N HIS A 223 3.38 10.04 1.19
CA HIS A 223 3.02 9.90 2.60
C HIS A 223 3.12 8.50 3.20
N ALA A 224 2.77 7.45 2.45
CA ALA A 224 2.63 6.09 2.99
C ALA A 224 3.09 4.96 2.05
N LEU A 225 3.49 5.23 0.82
CA LEU A 225 3.83 4.24 -0.21
C LEU A 225 5.34 3.96 -0.27
N ARG A 226 5.75 2.94 -1.04
CA ARG A 226 7.16 2.57 -1.22
C ARG A 226 7.67 3.12 -2.55
N GLY A 227 8.80 3.82 -2.49
CA GLY A 227 9.50 4.32 -3.67
C GLY A 227 10.95 3.84 -3.70
N ILE A 228 11.50 3.65 -4.90
CA ILE A 228 12.94 3.48 -5.13
C ILE A 228 13.35 4.29 -6.36
N PHE A 229 14.63 4.69 -6.41
CA PHE A 229 15.22 5.23 -7.63
C PHE A 229 15.68 4.08 -8.54
N LEU A 230 15.44 4.23 -9.84
CA LEU A 230 15.96 3.38 -10.91
C LEU A 230 16.81 4.23 -11.86
N PRO A 231 18.03 3.79 -12.19
CA PRO A 231 18.79 4.41 -13.27
C PRO A 231 18.15 4.10 -14.64
N ASP A 232 18.72 4.67 -15.70
CA ASP A 232 18.35 4.32 -17.08
C ASP A 232 18.55 2.84 -17.38
N GLY A 233 17.59 2.22 -18.08
CA GLY A 233 17.66 0.84 -18.55
C GLY A 233 16.51 -0.07 -18.08
N ARG A 234 16.74 -1.38 -18.23
CA ARG A 234 15.77 -2.43 -17.84
C ARG A 234 16.23 -3.07 -16.54
N HIS A 235 15.31 -3.18 -15.59
CA HIS A 235 15.60 -3.63 -14.24
C HIS A 235 14.63 -4.70 -13.77
N THR A 236 15.15 -5.64 -12.98
CA THR A 236 14.34 -6.50 -12.10
C THR A 236 14.41 -5.97 -10.68
N VAL A 237 13.27 -5.54 -10.16
CA VAL A 237 13.12 -5.00 -8.81
C VAL A 237 12.47 -6.04 -7.92
N ARG A 238 13.08 -6.31 -6.76
CA ARG A 238 12.53 -7.22 -5.74
C ARG A 238 12.39 -6.52 -4.41
N PHE A 239 11.17 -6.50 -3.87
CA PHE A 239 10.88 -6.16 -2.49
C PHE A 239 10.71 -7.44 -1.68
N VAL A 240 11.45 -7.59 -0.58
CA VAL A 240 11.37 -8.76 0.30
C VAL A 240 11.21 -8.33 1.75
N TYR A 241 10.22 -8.88 2.45
CA TYR A 241 10.00 -8.62 3.86
C TYR A 241 10.89 -9.52 4.73
N ARG A 242 11.85 -8.93 5.45
CA ARG A 242 12.76 -9.61 6.38
C ARG A 242 12.85 -8.86 7.71
N PRO A 243 11.88 -9.06 8.62
CA PRO A 243 11.85 -8.36 9.90
C PRO A 243 12.93 -8.88 10.86
N LEU A 244 13.90 -8.03 11.20
CA LEU A 244 14.96 -8.33 12.17
C LEU A 244 14.40 -8.81 13.53
N ARG A 245 13.29 -8.22 13.97
CA ARG A 245 12.65 -8.52 15.27
C ARG A 245 12.14 -9.95 15.38
N PHE A 246 11.68 -10.53 14.27
CA PHE A 246 11.22 -11.93 14.25
C PHE A 246 12.39 -12.89 14.53
N HIS A 247 13.54 -12.65 13.90
CA HIS A 247 14.74 -13.46 14.12
C HIS A 247 15.29 -13.32 15.54
N LEU A 248 15.28 -12.11 16.10
CA LEU A 248 15.67 -11.87 17.49
C LEU A 248 14.73 -12.59 18.47
N GLY A 249 13.41 -12.50 18.26
CA GLY A 249 12.41 -13.19 19.07
C GLY A 249 12.60 -14.71 19.03
N ALA A 250 12.80 -15.29 17.83
CA ALA A 250 13.08 -16.70 17.66
C ALA A 250 14.36 -17.14 18.40
N ALA A 251 15.44 -16.37 18.31
CA ALA A 251 16.67 -16.64 19.04
C ALA A 251 16.46 -16.64 20.56
N VAL A 252 15.74 -15.64 21.10
CA VAL A 252 15.41 -15.57 22.53
C VAL A 252 14.54 -16.76 22.95
N SER A 253 13.54 -17.15 22.16
CA SER A 253 12.70 -18.32 22.45
C SER A 253 13.50 -19.63 22.48
N ILE A 254 14.45 -19.80 21.54
CA ILE A 254 15.33 -20.98 21.51
C ILE A 254 16.21 -21.01 22.77
N VAL A 255 16.81 -19.89 23.15
CA VAL A 255 17.64 -19.80 24.36
C VAL A 255 16.80 -20.08 25.61
N ALA A 256 15.60 -19.52 25.71
CA ALA A 256 14.69 -19.75 26.83
C ALA A 256 14.29 -21.23 26.94
N LEU A 257 13.95 -21.89 25.83
CA LEU A 257 13.65 -23.32 25.79
C LEU A 257 14.87 -24.18 26.17
N ALA A 258 16.07 -23.81 25.72
CA ALA A 258 17.31 -24.49 26.09
C ALA A 258 17.60 -24.37 27.60
N LEU A 259 17.42 -23.18 28.18
CA LEU A 259 17.59 -22.97 29.61
C LEU A 259 16.51 -23.71 30.43
N TRP A 260 15.26 -23.70 29.96
CA TRP A 260 14.16 -24.39 30.63
C TRP A 260 14.34 -25.91 30.61
N SER A 261 14.71 -26.48 29.47
CA SER A 261 15.04 -27.91 29.35
C SER A 261 16.24 -28.29 30.21
N LEU A 262 17.28 -27.44 30.29
CA LEU A 262 18.42 -27.66 31.19
C LEU A 262 18.00 -27.66 32.66
N LEU A 263 17.11 -26.76 33.08
CA LEU A 263 16.59 -26.72 34.45
C LEU A 263 15.78 -27.97 34.79
N LEU A 264 14.89 -28.41 33.89
CA LEU A 264 14.12 -29.63 34.07
C LEU A 264 15.01 -30.87 34.15
N TRP A 265 16.04 -30.95 33.29
CA TRP A 265 17.02 -32.02 33.34
C TRP A 265 17.74 -32.06 34.70
N ARG A 266 18.18 -30.91 35.22
CA ARG A 266 18.82 -30.82 36.54
C ARG A 266 17.88 -31.20 37.70
N CYS A 267 16.60 -30.86 37.63
CA CYS A 267 15.60 -31.23 38.64
C CYS A 267 15.25 -32.73 38.59
N GLY A 268 15.06 -33.31 37.41
CA GLY A 268 14.82 -34.75 37.24
C GLY A 268 16.01 -35.61 37.67
N PHE A 269 17.22 -35.13 37.47
CA PHE A 269 18.46 -35.80 37.90
C PHE A 269 18.68 -35.73 39.43
N ARG A 270 18.13 -34.72 40.11
CA ARG A 270 18.13 -34.64 41.58
C ARG A 270 17.08 -35.55 42.21
N ALA A 271 15.90 -35.67 41.61
CA ALA A 271 14.84 -36.55 42.11
C ALA A 271 15.21 -38.05 42.04
N THR A 272 15.98 -38.46 41.03
CA THR A 272 16.43 -39.85 40.87
C THR A 272 17.56 -40.25 41.81
N ARG A 273 18.35 -39.29 42.33
CA ARG A 273 19.44 -39.55 43.29
C ARG A 273 18.99 -39.59 44.77
N GLY A 274 17.75 -39.19 45.07
CA GLY A 274 17.21 -39.18 46.45
C GLY A 274 16.51 -40.45 46.90
N CYS A 275 16.40 -41.49 46.05
CA CYS A 275 15.60 -42.70 46.33
C CYS A 275 16.45 -43.95 46.65
N GLY A 276 17.73 -43.79 46.97
CA GLY A 276 18.68 -44.91 47.11
C GLY A 276 19.52 -44.86 48.37
N THR A 277 18.92 -44.94 49.55
CA THR A 277 19.52 -45.51 50.77
C THR A 277 18.39 -45.85 51.75
N LYS A 278 17.97 -47.12 51.75
CA LYS A 278 17.43 -47.79 52.93
C LYS A 278 18.55 -48.65 53.50
#